data_AF-F0RYX4-F1
#
_entry.id   AF-F0RYX4-F1
#
_cell.length_a   1.000
_cell.length_b   1.000
_cell.length_c   1.000
_cell.angle_alpha   90.00
_cell.angle_beta   90.00
_cell.angle_gamma   90.00
#
_symmetry.space_group_name_H-M   'P 1'
#
loop_
_entity.id
_entity.type
_entity.pdbx_description
1 polymer ?
#
loop_
_entity_poly.entity_id
_entity_poly.type
_entity_poly.pdbx_seq_one_letter_code
_entity_poly.pdbx_strand_id
1 'polypeptide(L)'
;MDAQRELTTQLMKQQEYVFLSANASFEQIWRHFYNLAHLFAKSQDMASSLNCFIDVFLIRGNEMFNPDKEWLDFFRRQFAMYLMGKRCITCSLSEGDMIHDFLKMEYEQLKEQLQESELPFASENLTQWFASIELDFPWLVGDCDPKWSVG
;
A
#
# COMPACT_ATOMS: atom_id res chain seq x y z
N MET A 1 36.56 -22.38 -17.68
CA MET A 1 36.37 -21.31 -16.66
C MET A 1 35.24 -20.41 -17.15
N ASP A 2 34.10 -21.01 -17.49
CA ASP A 2 33.10 -20.36 -18.36
C ASP A 2 31.71 -20.38 -17.73
N ALA A 3 31.41 -21.37 -16.87
CA ALA A 3 30.15 -21.44 -16.12
C ALA A 3 29.97 -20.31 -15.08
N GLN A 4 31.06 -19.72 -14.59
CA GLN A 4 31.01 -18.62 -13.62
C GLN A 4 30.67 -17.26 -14.26
N ARG A 5 30.86 -17.11 -15.58
CA ARG A 5 30.51 -15.88 -16.32
C ARG A 5 29.02 -15.83 -16.71
N GLU A 6 28.40 -16.98 -16.94
CA GLU A 6 26.97 -17.04 -17.26
C GLU A 6 26.09 -16.72 -16.04
N LEU A 7 26.49 -17.16 -14.84
CA LEU A 7 25.80 -16.85 -13.57
C LEU A 7 25.83 -15.36 -13.21
N THR A 8 26.91 -14.65 -13.55
CA THR A 8 27.00 -13.20 -13.30
C THR A 8 26.20 -12.37 -14.30
N THR A 9 25.87 -12.93 -15.46
CA THR A 9 25.10 -12.23 -16.50
C THR A 9 23.58 -12.29 -16.21
N GLN A 10 23.10 -13.27 -15.44
CA GLN A 10 21.69 -13.36 -15.02
C GLN A 10 21.34 -12.47 -13.81
N LEU A 11 22.33 -11.95 -13.08
CA LEU A 11 22.14 -11.04 -11.94
C LEU A 11 21.65 -9.65 -12.34
N MET A 12 21.65 -9.35 -13.64
CA MET A 12 20.95 -8.21 -14.21
C MET A 12 19.86 -8.73 -15.15
N LYS A 13 18.79 -9.33 -14.59
CA LYS A 13 17.48 -9.02 -15.19
C LYS A 13 17.40 -7.50 -15.11
N GLN A 14 17.69 -6.83 -16.22
CA GLN A 14 17.25 -5.47 -16.45
C GLN A 14 15.73 -5.52 -16.26
N GLN A 15 15.28 -5.33 -15.02
CA GLN A 15 14.01 -4.66 -14.84
C GLN A 15 14.25 -3.34 -15.53
N GLU A 16 13.70 -3.22 -16.74
CA GLU A 16 13.60 -1.94 -17.41
C GLU A 16 12.94 -1.01 -16.40
N TYR A 17 13.76 -0.23 -15.69
CA TYR A 17 13.27 0.88 -14.90
C TYR A 17 12.85 1.91 -15.94
N VAL A 18 11.64 1.70 -16.47
CA VAL A 18 11.01 2.62 -17.40
C VAL A 18 10.76 3.87 -16.60
N PHE A 19 11.56 4.92 -16.87
CA PHE A 19 11.20 6.27 -16.48
C PHE A 19 9.83 6.56 -17.08
N LEU A 20 8.89 6.97 -16.23
CA LEU A 20 7.53 7.26 -16.68
C LEU A 20 7.58 8.37 -17.73
N SER A 21 7.02 8.10 -18.90
CA SER A 21 6.81 9.14 -19.91
C SER A 21 5.62 10.02 -19.50
N ALA A 22 5.53 11.24 -20.05
CA ALA A 22 4.40 12.13 -19.80
C ALA A 22 3.04 11.54 -20.23
N ASN A 23 3.05 10.50 -21.08
CA ASN A 23 1.87 9.81 -21.59
C ASN A 23 1.74 8.39 -21.00
N ALA A 24 2.35 8.11 -19.85
CA ALA A 24 2.26 6.81 -19.21
C ALA A 24 0.80 6.48 -18.86
N SER A 25 0.39 5.24 -19.11
CA SER A 25 -0.93 4.76 -18.69
C SER A 25 -1.01 4.65 -17.17
N PHE A 26 -2.22 4.70 -16.61
CA PHE A 26 -2.45 4.41 -15.19
C PHE A 26 -1.79 3.10 -14.74
N GLU A 27 -1.80 2.09 -15.61
CA GLU A 27 -1.17 0.82 -15.33
C GLU A 27 0.34 0.90 -15.16
N GLN A 28 1.00 1.64 -16.06
CA GLN A 28 2.43 1.86 -15.98
C GLN A 28 2.81 2.66 -14.74
N ILE A 29 1.98 3.64 -14.37
CA ILE A 29 2.21 4.47 -13.18
C ILE A 29 2.15 3.62 -11.92
N TRP A 30 1.05 2.89 -11.64
CA TRP A 30 0.98 2.12 -10.39
C TRP A 30 2.02 1.00 -10.35
N ARG A 31 2.36 0.37 -11.50
CA ARG A 31 3.44 -0.63 -11.55
C ARG A 31 4.79 -0.03 -11.17
N HIS A 32 5.06 1.19 -11.62
CA HIS A 32 6.29 1.90 -11.29
C HIS A 32 6.39 2.18 -9.78
N PHE A 33 5.34 2.74 -9.17
CA PHE A 33 5.30 2.97 -7.73
C PHE A 33 5.39 1.67 -6.93
N TYR A 34 4.81 0.57 -7.41
CA TYR A 34 4.88 -0.72 -6.74
C TYR A 34 6.31 -1.27 -6.68
N ASN A 35 7.05 -1.13 -7.78
CA ASN A 35 8.46 -1.51 -7.83
C ASN A 35 9.33 -0.60 -6.94
N LEU A 36 9.05 0.71 -6.92
CA LEU A 36 9.74 1.65 -6.02
C LEU A 36 9.46 1.32 -4.55
N ALA A 37 8.22 0.99 -4.20
CA ALA A 37 7.85 0.64 -2.82
C ALA A 37 8.68 -0.54 -2.29
N HIS A 38 8.87 -1.57 -3.12
CA HIS A 38 9.71 -2.72 -2.81
C HIS A 38 11.19 -2.38 -2.74
N LEU A 39 11.67 -1.47 -3.60
CA LEU A 39 13.04 -0.99 -3.56
C LEU A 39 13.33 -0.22 -2.27
N PHE A 40 12.44 0.70 -1.88
CA PHE A 40 12.56 1.46 -0.63
C PHE A 40 12.45 0.56 0.61
N ALA A 41 11.56 -0.45 0.58
CA ALA A 41 11.48 -1.44 1.66
C ALA A 41 12.82 -2.18 1.84
N LYS A 42 13.45 -2.59 0.74
CA LYS A 42 14.76 -3.25 0.75
C LYS A 42 15.88 -2.33 1.22
N SER A 43 15.82 -1.03 0.92
CA SER A 43 16.79 -0.03 1.39
C SER A 43 16.51 0.47 2.81
N GLN A 44 15.53 -0.11 3.51
CA GLN A 44 15.08 0.33 4.84
C GLN A 44 14.58 1.78 4.90
N ASP A 45 14.19 2.35 3.75
CA ASP A 45 13.50 3.64 3.71
C ASP A 45 12.00 3.41 3.89
N MET A 46 11.61 3.37 5.16
CA MET A 46 10.24 3.12 5.61
C MET A 46 9.23 4.13 5.06
N ALA A 47 9.51 5.42 5.21
CA ALA A 47 8.58 6.48 4.85
C ALA A 47 8.29 6.48 3.34
N SER A 48 9.34 6.36 2.53
CA SER A 48 9.19 6.31 1.06
C SER A 48 8.49 5.03 0.61
N SER A 49 8.78 3.89 1.26
CA SER A 49 8.12 2.62 0.96
C SER A 49 6.61 2.67 1.24
N LEU A 50 6.22 3.13 2.43
CA LEU A 50 4.81 3.27 2.82
C LEU A 50 4.06 4.18 1.84
N ASN A 51 4.61 5.37 1.55
CA ASN A 51 3.98 6.31 0.64
C ASN A 51 3.82 5.71 -0.78
N CYS A 52 4.83 5.01 -1.29
CA CYS A 52 4.73 4.36 -2.59
C CYS A 52 3.65 3.27 -2.58
N PHE A 53 3.58 2.41 -1.56
CA PHE A 53 2.53 1.39 -1.47
C PHE A 53 1.14 2.01 -1.41
N ILE A 54 0.96 3.04 -0.59
CA ILE A 54 -0.31 3.77 -0.48
C ILE A 54 -0.72 4.33 -1.85
N ASP A 55 0.20 5.01 -2.54
CA ASP A 55 -0.08 5.62 -3.84
C ASP A 55 -0.40 4.53 -4.90
N VAL A 56 0.24 3.35 -4.85
CA VAL A 56 -0.11 2.22 -5.73
C VAL A 56 -1.59 1.89 -5.64
N PHE A 57 -2.10 1.67 -4.42
CA PHE A 57 -3.47 1.19 -4.24
C PHE A 57 -4.51 2.30 -4.41
N LEU A 58 -4.17 3.56 -4.14
CA LEU A 58 -5.00 4.71 -4.54
C LEU A 58 -5.10 4.86 -6.06
N ILE A 59 -3.99 4.68 -6.78
CA ILE A 59 -3.98 4.78 -8.25
C ILE A 59 -4.71 3.59 -8.88
N ARG A 60 -4.50 2.37 -8.37
CA ARG A 60 -5.20 1.16 -8.82
C ARG A 60 -6.71 1.23 -8.59
N GLY A 61 -7.14 1.76 -7.44
CA GLY A 61 -8.54 2.00 -7.12
C GLY A 61 -9.18 3.16 -7.89
N ASN A 62 -8.41 3.90 -8.71
CA ASN A 62 -8.84 5.13 -9.39
C ASN A 62 -9.33 6.22 -8.41
N GLU A 63 -8.68 6.30 -7.24
CA GLU A 63 -9.08 7.16 -6.12
C GLU A 63 -8.09 8.30 -5.87
N MET A 64 -6.99 8.38 -6.61
CA MET A 64 -5.99 9.45 -6.45
C MET A 64 -6.60 10.88 -6.54
N PHE A 65 -7.70 11.03 -7.29
CA PHE A 65 -8.44 12.28 -7.45
C PHE A 65 -9.82 12.25 -6.80
N ASN A 66 -10.03 11.37 -5.81
CA ASN A 66 -11.30 11.30 -5.09
C ASN A 66 -11.59 12.65 -4.40
N PRO A 67 -12.77 13.26 -4.63
CA PRO A 67 -13.13 14.51 -3.95
C PRO A 67 -13.32 14.36 -2.44
N ASP A 68 -13.58 13.14 -1.95
CA ASP A 68 -13.68 12.84 -0.53
C ASP A 68 -12.28 12.78 0.12
N LYS A 69 -11.87 13.90 0.71
CA LYS A 69 -10.59 14.02 1.43
C LYS A 69 -10.56 13.19 2.70
N GLU A 70 -11.70 12.97 3.35
CA GLU A 70 -11.76 12.19 4.59
C GLU A 70 -11.49 10.72 4.30
N TRP A 71 -12.00 10.21 3.17
CA TRP A 71 -11.65 8.88 2.66
C TRP A 71 -10.14 8.75 2.41
N LEU A 72 -9.55 9.72 1.71
CA LEU A 72 -8.12 9.68 1.41
C LEU A 72 -7.27 9.67 2.69
N ASP A 73 -7.60 10.51 3.67
CA ASP A 73 -6.88 10.56 4.94
C ASP A 73 -7.07 9.28 5.76
N PHE A 74 -8.29 8.73 5.79
CA PHE A 74 -8.61 7.46 6.42
C PHE A 74 -7.80 6.31 5.78
N PHE A 75 -7.88 6.17 4.46
CA PHE A 75 -7.17 5.13 3.71
C PHE A 75 -5.66 5.22 3.93
N ARG A 76 -5.06 6.41 3.75
CA ARG A 76 -3.61 6.61 3.92
C ARG A 76 -3.15 6.17 5.31
N ARG A 77 -3.90 6.52 6.35
CA ARG A 77 -3.59 6.16 7.73
C ARG A 77 -3.76 4.67 7.99
N GLN A 78 -4.92 4.13 7.69
CA GLN A 78 -5.26 2.74 7.98
C GLN A 78 -4.38 1.77 7.18
N PHE A 79 -4.12 2.06 5.92
CA PHE A 79 -3.22 1.27 5.08
C PHE A 79 -1.76 1.34 5.58
N ALA A 80 -1.31 2.51 6.06
CA ALA A 80 0.00 2.62 6.70
C ALA A 80 0.08 1.78 7.98
N MET A 81 -0.93 1.83 8.84
CA MET A 81 -0.98 1.02 10.06
C MET A 81 -0.97 -0.48 9.74
N TYR A 82 -1.75 -0.90 8.74
CA TYR A 82 -1.73 -2.25 8.23
C TYR A 82 -0.31 -2.70 7.83
N LEU A 83 0.36 -1.92 6.97
CA LEU A 83 1.71 -2.23 6.50
C LEU A 83 2.76 -2.23 7.62
N MET A 84 2.65 -1.30 8.57
CA MET A 84 3.54 -1.21 9.74
C MET A 84 3.34 -2.37 10.72
N GLY A 85 2.14 -2.93 10.80
CA GLY A 85 1.86 -4.13 11.61
C GLY A 85 2.49 -5.40 11.04
N LYS A 86 2.96 -5.39 9.79
CA LYS A 86 3.63 -6.53 9.16
C LYS A 86 5.10 -6.60 9.59
N ARG A 87 5.64 -7.82 9.71
CA ARG A 87 7.07 -8.06 9.97
C ARG A 87 8.00 -7.39 8.95
N CYS A 88 7.55 -7.34 7.70
CA CYS A 88 8.22 -6.66 6.59
C CYS A 88 7.21 -5.80 5.84
N ILE A 89 7.58 -4.55 5.51
CA ILE A 89 6.75 -3.63 4.73
C ILE A 89 6.73 -4.09 3.29
N THR A 90 5.82 -5.01 3.02
CA THR A 90 5.61 -5.65 1.74
C THR A 90 4.14 -5.98 1.61
N CYS A 91 3.62 -5.90 0.39
CA CYS A 91 2.23 -6.21 0.11
C CYS A 91 2.13 -6.74 -1.32
N SER A 92 1.48 -7.88 -1.50
CA SER A 92 1.15 -8.37 -2.84
C SER A 92 0.03 -7.53 -3.46
N LEU A 93 -0.11 -7.53 -4.79
CA LEU A 93 -1.18 -6.76 -5.45
C LEU A 93 -2.57 -7.23 -4.99
N SER A 94 -2.82 -8.54 -4.98
CA SER A 94 -4.10 -9.09 -4.52
C SER A 94 -4.38 -8.77 -3.05
N GLU A 95 -3.34 -8.81 -2.21
CA GLU A 95 -3.48 -8.47 -0.79
C GLU A 95 -3.83 -7.00 -0.61
N GLY A 96 -3.14 -6.09 -1.28
CA GLY A 96 -3.46 -4.67 -1.13
C GLY A 96 -4.78 -4.28 -1.78
N ASP A 97 -5.20 -4.93 -2.87
CA ASP A 97 -6.55 -4.77 -3.43
C ASP A 97 -7.61 -5.25 -2.41
N MET A 98 -7.42 -6.40 -1.76
CA MET A 98 -8.33 -6.88 -0.70
C MET A 98 -8.39 -5.93 0.50
N ILE A 99 -7.25 -5.41 0.95
CA ILE A 99 -7.22 -4.45 2.06
C ILE A 99 -7.84 -3.12 1.64
N HIS A 100 -7.68 -2.69 0.39
CA HIS A 100 -8.34 -1.51 -0.14
C HIS A 100 -9.87 -1.65 -0.07
N ASP A 101 -10.41 -2.76 -0.59
CA ASP A 101 -11.85 -3.05 -0.53
C ASP A 101 -12.35 -3.12 0.92
N PHE A 102 -11.59 -3.79 1.80
CA PHE A 102 -11.91 -3.84 3.24
C PHE A 102 -12.00 -2.46 3.87
N LEU A 103 -10.98 -1.62 3.69
CA LEU A 103 -10.97 -0.26 4.23
C LEU A 103 -12.13 0.58 3.71
N LYS A 104 -12.51 0.38 2.44
CA LYS A 104 -13.64 1.09 1.84
C LYS A 104 -14.96 0.72 2.49
N MET A 105 -15.20 -0.59 2.67
CA MET A 105 -16.39 -1.07 3.37
C MET A 105 -16.46 -0.52 4.80
N GLU A 106 -15.35 -0.56 5.53
CA GLU A 106 -15.29 -0.02 6.90
C GLU A 106 -15.58 1.48 6.93
N TYR A 107 -14.99 2.25 6.01
CA TYR A 107 -15.21 3.69 5.93
C TYR A 107 -16.67 4.04 5.65
N GLU A 108 -17.31 3.35 4.71
CA GLU A 108 -18.72 3.53 4.37
C GLU A 108 -19.62 3.20 5.57
N GLN A 109 -19.35 2.10 6.27
CA GLN A 109 -20.09 1.74 7.49
C GLN A 109 -19.92 2.80 8.60
N LEU A 110 -18.70 3.30 8.82
CA LEU A 110 -18.45 4.35 9.80
C LEU A 110 -19.18 5.64 9.46
N LYS A 111 -19.26 5.99 8.17
CA LYS A 111 -20.04 7.14 7.69
C LYS A 111 -21.53 6.97 7.94
N GLU A 112 -22.08 5.79 7.68
CA GLU A 112 -23.49 5.49 7.97
C GLU A 112 -23.78 5.61 9.47
N GLN A 113 -22.95 5.01 10.33
CA GLN A 113 -23.08 5.10 11.79
C GLN A 113 -22.99 6.54 12.31
N LEU A 114 -22.12 7.36 11.73
CA LEU A 114 -22.01 8.78 12.07
C LEU A 114 -23.27 9.57 11.68
N GLN A 115 -23.91 9.22 10.56
CA GLN A 115 -25.16 9.86 10.13
C GLN A 115 -26.34 9.44 11.01
N GLU A 116 -26.36 8.18 11.48
CA GLU A 116 -27.39 7.64 12.37
C GLU A 116 -27.19 8.05 13.85
N SER A 117 -26.01 8.56 14.21
CA SER A 117 -25.71 9.00 15.56
C SER A 117 -26.64 10.13 16.02
N GLU A 118 -27.32 9.91 17.14
CA GLU A 118 -28.15 10.93 17.81
C GLU A 118 -27.31 12.10 18.37
N LEU A 119 -25.99 11.90 18.52
CA LEU A 119 -25.06 12.92 18.96
C LEU A 119 -24.53 13.71 17.76
N PRO A 120 -24.64 15.05 17.76
CA PRO A 120 -24.06 15.87 16.70
C PRO A 120 -22.54 15.80 16.79
N PHE A 121 -21.93 14.99 15.92
CA PHE A 121 -20.48 14.97 15.76
C PHE A 121 -20.04 16.27 15.06
N ALA A 122 -19.28 17.10 15.77
CA ALA A 122 -18.64 18.25 15.15
C ALA A 122 -17.65 17.76 14.10
N SER A 123 -17.81 18.20 12.86
CA SER A 123 -16.96 17.81 11.73
C SER A 123 -15.47 18.08 11.98
N GLU A 124 -15.16 19.07 12.80
CA GLU A 124 -13.80 19.43 13.24
C GLU A 124 -13.07 18.29 13.96
N ASN A 125 -13.79 17.33 14.52
CA ASN A 125 -13.23 16.20 15.27
C ASN A 125 -13.20 14.89 14.46
N LEU A 126 -13.74 14.85 13.23
CA LEU A 126 -13.82 13.63 12.44
C LEU A 126 -12.44 13.04 12.14
N THR A 127 -11.48 13.86 11.74
CA THR A 127 -10.10 13.40 11.46
C THR A 127 -9.42 12.81 12.70
N GLN A 128 -9.64 13.40 13.88
CA GLN A 128 -9.09 12.90 15.15
C GLN A 128 -9.82 11.62 15.60
N TRP A 129 -11.11 11.53 15.35
CA TRP A 129 -11.88 10.33 15.63
C TRP A 129 -11.45 9.17 14.72
N PHE A 130 -11.37 9.36 13.40
CA PHE A 130 -10.81 8.37 12.48
C PHE A 130 -9.37 7.97 12.84
N ALA A 131 -8.58 8.90 13.37
CA ALA A 131 -7.24 8.63 13.88
C ALA A 131 -7.20 7.69 15.09
N SER A 132 -8.30 7.64 15.86
CA SER A 132 -8.44 6.77 17.04
C SER A 132 -9.01 5.39 16.72
N ILE A 133 -9.44 5.16 15.48
CA ILE A 133 -10.00 3.86 15.07
C ILE A 133 -8.86 2.88 14.83
N GLU A 134 -8.86 1.81 15.61
CA GLU A 134 -8.00 0.64 15.43
C GLU A 134 -8.81 -0.44 14.73
N LEU A 135 -8.53 -0.65 13.43
CA LEU A 135 -9.11 -1.75 12.68
C LEU A 135 -8.34 -3.04 12.99
N ASP A 136 -9.07 -4.14 13.17
CA ASP A 136 -8.48 -5.46 13.37
C ASP A 136 -8.06 -6.04 12.02
N PHE A 137 -6.80 -5.81 11.65
CA PHE A 137 -6.27 -6.30 10.39
C PHE A 137 -5.89 -7.78 10.47
N PRO A 138 -6.16 -8.57 9.42
CA PRO A 138 -5.74 -9.97 9.34
C PRO A 138 -4.24 -10.05 8.99
N TRP A 139 -3.37 -9.55 9.86
CA TRP A 139 -1.94 -9.78 9.73
C TRP A 139 -1.74 -11.29 9.82
N LEU A 140 -1.39 -11.93 8.69
CA LEU A 140 -1.10 -13.36 8.67
C LEU A 140 0.08 -13.61 9.62
N VAL A 141 -0.22 -14.08 10.83
CA VAL A 141 0.77 -14.61 11.79
C VAL A 141 1.13 -16.02 11.31
N GLY A 142 1.85 -16.08 10.19
CA GLY A 142 2.35 -17.32 9.62
C GLY A 142 3.84 -17.20 9.35
N ASP A 143 4.62 -18.12 9.92
CA ASP A 143 6.08 -18.18 9.84
C ASP A 143 6.60 -18.11 8.40
N CYS A 144 6.88 -16.89 7.94
CA CYS A 144 7.73 -16.69 6.78
C CYS A 144 9.16 -16.68 7.29
N ASP A 145 9.71 -17.87 7.57
CA ASP A 145 11.15 -18.05 7.48
C ASP A 145 11.53 -17.56 6.08
N PRO A 146 12.47 -16.60 5.95
CA PRO A 146 12.94 -16.18 4.65
C PRO A 146 13.77 -17.33 4.08
N LYS A 147 13.10 -18.31 3.44
CA LYS A 147 13.73 -19.25 2.53
C LYS A 147 14.14 -18.45 1.30
N TRP A 148 15.25 -17.74 1.42
CA TRP A 148 16.08 -17.43 0.27
C TRP A 148 16.64 -18.76 -0.24
N SER A 149 15.82 -19.51 -0.99
CA SER A 149 16.32 -20.61 -1.80
C SER A 149 17.01 -19.97 -3.00
N VAL A 150 18.31 -19.74 -2.85
CA VAL A 150 19.22 -19.58 -3.98
C VAL A 150 19.41 -20.98 -4.56
N GLY A 151 18.80 -21.23 -5.72
CA GLY A 151 18.99 -22.40 -6.56
C GLY A 151 19.16 -21.96 -7.99
#